data_AF-A0A968THF1-F1
#
_entry.id   AF-A0A968THF1-F1
#
_cell.length_a   1.000
_cell.length_b   1.000
_cell.length_c   1.000
_cell.angle_alpha   90.00
_cell.angle_beta   90.00
_cell.angle_gamma   90.00
#
_symmetry.space_group_name_H-M   'P 1'
#
loop_
_entity.id
_entity.type
_entity.pdbx_description
1 polymer ?
#
loop_
_entity_poly.entity_id
_entity_poly.type
_entity_poly.pdbx_seq_one_letter_code
_entity_poly.pdbx_strand_id
1 'polypeptide(L)'
;MGKFGQTDPSTSNSGIQTLVVLAYHYHNKTSDLRVQDVLDPSFQVWLDEFQRAVLDFPSSTGFLMQDVVRFGPSKYDFVTVYENLAVESIETAANRWGPIKIYYPANNILSDHPYAILNAEWVSAEQRQAAAQFRTFLLSQEMQELALTRYGFRPANSQVSLDIAGSPFERYASYGLQRDIRAIVETPAGDVSRELITFWERQNYR
;
A
#
# COMPACT_ATOMS: atom_id res chain seq x y z
N MET A 1 -21.03 13.31 -3.87
CA MET A 1 -20.43 11.99 -3.61
C MET A 1 -18.94 12.21 -3.46
N GLY A 2 -18.28 11.60 -2.47
CA GLY A 2 -16.82 11.76 -2.30
C GLY A 2 -16.07 11.15 -3.48
N LYS A 3 -14.98 11.78 -3.92
CA LYS A 3 -14.13 11.32 -5.03
C LYS A 3 -13.02 10.46 -4.50
N PHE A 4 -13.23 9.15 -4.52
CA PHE A 4 -12.26 8.18 -4.05
C PHE A 4 -11.34 7.76 -5.20
N GLY A 5 -10.03 7.63 -4.95
CA GLY A 5 -9.07 7.14 -5.93
C GLY A 5 -8.33 5.90 -5.44
N GLN A 6 -8.27 4.89 -6.30
CA GLN A 6 -7.44 3.70 -6.12
C GLN A 6 -6.92 3.23 -7.47
N THR A 7 -5.94 2.33 -7.45
CA THR A 7 -5.39 1.75 -8.68
C THR A 7 -6.20 0.54 -9.14
N ASP A 8 -5.98 0.14 -10.39
CA ASP A 8 -6.51 -1.09 -10.96
C ASP A 8 -5.99 -2.31 -10.16
N PRO A 9 -6.87 -3.08 -9.47
CA PRO A 9 -6.47 -4.23 -8.66
C PRO A 9 -5.85 -5.39 -9.44
N SER A 10 -6.07 -5.47 -10.76
CA SER A 10 -5.51 -6.51 -11.62
C SER A 10 -4.06 -6.23 -12.03
N THR A 11 -3.65 -4.96 -12.03
CA THR A 11 -2.31 -4.52 -12.47
C THR A 11 -1.48 -3.86 -11.37
N SER A 12 -2.10 -3.52 -10.23
CA SER A 12 -1.44 -2.79 -9.15
C SER A 12 -1.72 -3.39 -7.77
N ASN A 13 -0.64 -3.69 -7.03
CA ASN A 13 -0.68 -4.21 -5.67
C ASN A 13 -1.49 -3.33 -4.69
N SER A 14 -1.41 -2.00 -4.78
CA SER A 14 -2.22 -1.13 -3.90
C SER A 14 -3.71 -1.27 -4.15
N GLY A 15 -4.13 -1.59 -5.38
CA GLY A 15 -5.55 -1.77 -5.73
C GLY A 15 -6.11 -3.02 -5.09
N ILE A 16 -5.41 -4.15 -5.21
CA ILE A 16 -5.82 -5.40 -4.53
C ILE A 16 -5.73 -5.26 -3.01
N GLN A 17 -4.71 -4.59 -2.47
CA GLN A 17 -4.64 -4.30 -1.03
C GLN A 17 -5.83 -3.48 -0.52
N THR A 18 -6.30 -2.51 -1.31
CA THR A 18 -7.53 -1.77 -0.99
C THR A 18 -8.75 -2.70 -0.94
N LEU A 19 -8.94 -3.57 -1.93
CA LEU A 19 -10.03 -4.55 -1.91
C LEU A 19 -9.97 -5.47 -0.68
N VAL A 20 -8.77 -5.91 -0.31
CA VAL A 20 -8.55 -6.77 0.87
C VAL A 20 -8.91 -6.04 2.16
N VAL A 21 -8.44 -4.81 2.36
CA VAL A 21 -8.78 -4.02 3.55
C VAL A 21 -10.28 -3.73 3.64
N LEU A 22 -10.93 -3.43 2.51
CA LEU A 22 -12.38 -3.23 2.45
C LEU A 22 -13.14 -4.51 2.81
N ALA A 23 -12.71 -5.67 2.32
CA ALA A 23 -13.32 -6.96 2.67
C ALA A 23 -13.18 -7.28 4.17
N TYR A 24 -11.98 -7.13 4.72
CA TYR A 24 -11.76 -7.28 6.16
C TYR A 24 -12.62 -6.32 6.98
N HIS A 25 -12.71 -5.06 6.55
CA HIS A 25 -13.55 -4.06 7.20
C HIS A 25 -15.03 -4.45 7.18
N TYR A 26 -15.56 -4.81 6.01
CA TYR A 26 -16.97 -5.18 5.85
C TYR A 26 -17.37 -6.38 6.71
N HIS A 27 -16.54 -7.43 6.70
CA HIS A 27 -16.80 -8.66 7.47
C HIS A 27 -16.40 -8.56 8.94
N ASN A 28 -15.88 -7.40 9.39
CA ASN A 28 -15.35 -7.20 10.73
C ASN A 28 -14.31 -8.28 11.13
N LYS A 29 -13.39 -8.57 10.21
CA LYS A 29 -12.30 -9.55 10.36
C LYS A 29 -10.95 -8.86 10.31
N THR A 30 -9.93 -9.52 10.87
CA THR A 30 -8.52 -9.14 10.72
C THR A 30 -7.65 -10.30 10.23
N SER A 31 -8.21 -11.50 10.12
CA SER A 31 -7.56 -12.72 9.62
C SER A 31 -8.62 -13.69 9.09
N ASP A 32 -8.20 -14.77 8.44
CA ASP A 32 -9.11 -15.83 7.93
C ASP A 32 -10.23 -15.27 7.02
N LEU A 33 -9.85 -14.36 6.12
CA LEU A 33 -10.67 -13.99 4.99
C LEU A 33 -10.72 -15.15 4.00
N ARG A 34 -11.91 -15.53 3.56
CA ARG A 34 -12.16 -16.71 2.73
C ARG A 34 -12.91 -16.34 1.46
N VAL A 35 -12.86 -17.23 0.46
CA VAL A 35 -13.58 -17.06 -0.81
C VAL A 35 -15.09 -16.85 -0.57
N GLN A 36 -15.67 -17.55 0.40
CA GLN A 36 -17.08 -17.39 0.77
C GLN A 36 -17.45 -15.98 1.23
N ASP A 37 -16.51 -15.23 1.82
CA ASP A 37 -16.74 -13.84 2.22
C ASP A 37 -16.81 -12.95 0.97
N VAL A 38 -15.95 -13.20 -0.02
CA VAL A 38 -15.98 -12.49 -1.32
C VAL A 38 -17.26 -12.82 -2.11
N LEU A 39 -17.80 -14.02 -1.94
CA LEU A 39 -19.04 -14.47 -2.57
C LEU A 39 -20.30 -14.04 -1.81
N ASP A 40 -20.18 -13.37 -0.65
CA ASP A 40 -21.33 -12.81 0.06
C ASP A 40 -22.02 -11.76 -0.83
N PRO A 41 -23.30 -11.98 -1.23
CA PRO A 41 -24.02 -11.04 -2.08
C PRO A 41 -24.11 -9.63 -1.48
N SER A 42 -24.17 -9.53 -0.14
CA SER A 42 -24.30 -8.25 0.55
C SER A 42 -22.97 -7.47 0.52
N PHE A 43 -21.85 -8.17 0.65
CA PHE A 43 -20.52 -7.60 0.43
C PHE A 43 -20.35 -7.13 -1.01
N GLN A 44 -20.76 -7.95 -1.98
CA GLN A 44 -20.63 -7.61 -3.41
C GLN A 44 -21.41 -6.35 -3.78
N VAL A 45 -22.64 -6.21 -3.29
CA VAL A 45 -23.44 -4.99 -3.49
C VAL A 45 -22.76 -3.78 -2.84
N TRP A 46 -22.30 -3.92 -1.60
CA TRP A 46 -21.63 -2.84 -0.87
C TRP A 46 -20.32 -2.41 -1.56
N LEU A 47 -19.53 -3.38 -2.02
CA LEU A 47 -18.28 -3.10 -2.72
C LEU A 47 -18.55 -2.44 -4.08
N ASP A 48 -19.55 -2.88 -4.84
CA ASP A 48 -19.95 -2.21 -6.09
C ASP A 48 -20.32 -0.74 -5.86
N GLU A 49 -21.14 -0.47 -4.85
CA GLU A 49 -21.52 0.91 -4.48
C GLU A 49 -20.31 1.76 -4.11
N PHE A 50 -19.35 1.20 -3.36
CA PHE A 50 -18.11 1.87 -3.01
C PHE A 50 -17.24 2.18 -4.23
N GLN A 51 -17.12 1.21 -5.15
CA GLN A 51 -16.28 1.33 -6.35
C GLN A 51 -16.83 2.37 -7.35
N ARG A 52 -18.13 2.64 -7.36
CA ARG A 52 -18.73 3.71 -8.19
C ARG A 52 -18.24 5.12 -7.85
N ALA A 53 -17.60 5.32 -6.69
CA ALA A 53 -16.95 6.58 -6.33
C ALA A 53 -15.59 6.80 -7.03
N VAL A 54 -15.06 5.78 -7.71
CA VAL A 54 -13.77 5.81 -8.39
C VAL A 54 -13.94 6.28 -9.84
N LEU A 55 -13.24 7.35 -10.18
CA LEU A 55 -13.35 8.01 -11.49
C LEU A 55 -12.60 7.25 -12.59
N ASP A 56 -11.42 6.75 -12.27
CA ASP A 56 -10.56 5.95 -13.13
C ASP A 56 -9.63 5.07 -12.28
N PHE A 57 -9.06 4.05 -12.91
CA PHE A 57 -8.18 3.09 -12.27
C PHE A 57 -6.78 3.15 -12.89
N PRO A 58 -5.86 3.98 -12.37
CA PRO A 58 -4.48 4.00 -12.83
C PRO A 58 -3.80 2.64 -12.64
N SER A 59 -2.92 2.26 -13.57
CA SER A 59 -2.22 0.97 -13.54
C SER A 59 -1.11 0.87 -12.49
N SER A 60 -0.76 1.96 -11.83
CA SER A 60 0.23 1.95 -10.74
C SER A 60 -0.05 3.04 -9.70
N THR A 61 0.40 2.78 -8.47
CA THR A 61 0.26 3.71 -7.36
C THR A 61 1.03 5.00 -7.59
N GLY A 62 2.17 4.91 -8.28
CA GLY A 62 2.95 6.08 -8.68
C GLY A 62 2.18 6.98 -9.65
N PHE A 63 1.50 6.42 -10.66
CA PHE A 63 0.65 7.19 -11.56
C PHE A 63 -0.54 7.82 -10.84
N LEU A 64 -1.20 7.07 -9.94
CA LEU A 64 -2.26 7.62 -9.10
C LEU A 64 -1.75 8.81 -8.26
N MET A 65 -0.58 8.69 -7.63
CA MET A 65 -0.05 9.77 -6.81
C MET A 65 0.38 10.99 -7.62
N GLN A 66 0.94 10.80 -8.81
CA GLN A 66 1.21 11.90 -9.77
C GLN A 66 -0.08 12.65 -10.12
N ASP A 67 -1.17 11.92 -10.33
CA ASP A 67 -2.48 12.46 -10.60
C ASP A 67 -3.05 13.24 -9.41
N VAL A 68 -2.88 12.73 -8.19
CA VAL A 68 -3.26 13.44 -6.94
C VAL A 68 -2.50 14.75 -6.82
N VAL A 69 -1.18 14.75 -7.07
CA VAL A 69 -0.37 15.97 -7.07
C VAL A 69 -0.78 16.91 -8.21
N ARG A 70 -1.17 16.37 -9.37
CA ARG A 70 -1.52 17.17 -10.56
C ARG A 70 -2.89 17.82 -10.48
N PHE A 71 -3.88 17.13 -9.94
CA PHE A 71 -5.30 17.56 -9.98
C PHE A 71 -5.86 17.89 -8.61
N GLY A 72 -5.32 17.30 -7.54
CA GLY A 72 -5.72 17.59 -6.16
C GLY A 72 -7.23 17.47 -5.92
N PRO A 73 -7.81 18.35 -5.09
CA PRO A 73 -9.23 18.35 -4.74
C PRO A 73 -10.20 18.50 -5.91
N SER A 74 -9.75 18.84 -7.12
CA SER A 74 -10.63 18.84 -8.29
C SER A 74 -11.04 17.42 -8.68
N LYS A 75 -10.11 16.44 -8.58
CA LYS A 75 -10.31 15.04 -8.98
C LYS A 75 -10.42 14.09 -7.79
N TYR A 76 -9.74 14.34 -6.66
CA TYR A 76 -9.68 13.40 -5.54
C TYR A 76 -9.95 14.09 -4.20
N ASP A 77 -10.80 13.47 -3.38
CA ASP A 77 -10.98 13.84 -1.98
C ASP A 77 -10.18 12.89 -1.07
N PHE A 78 -10.14 11.60 -1.42
CA PHE A 78 -9.41 10.56 -0.68
C PHE A 78 -8.78 9.57 -1.66
N VAL A 79 -7.60 9.05 -1.34
CA VAL A 79 -6.94 8.01 -2.12
C VAL A 79 -6.32 6.94 -1.23
N THR A 80 -6.24 5.72 -1.73
CA THR A 80 -5.40 4.66 -1.15
C THR A 80 -4.11 4.53 -1.95
N VAL A 81 -2.98 4.83 -1.30
CA VAL A 81 -1.63 4.74 -1.86
C VAL A 81 -0.67 4.18 -0.81
N TYR A 82 0.54 3.81 -1.21
CA TYR A 82 1.58 3.45 -0.25
C TYR A 82 1.99 4.65 0.61
N GLU A 83 2.30 4.38 1.88
CA GLU A 83 2.74 5.40 2.85
C GLU A 83 3.95 6.19 2.35
N ASN A 84 4.96 5.50 1.77
CA ASN A 84 6.17 6.14 1.26
C ASN A 84 5.87 7.13 0.12
N LEU A 85 4.96 6.78 -0.80
CA LEU A 85 4.59 7.66 -1.92
C LEU A 85 3.80 8.89 -1.44
N ALA A 86 2.95 8.72 -0.42
CA ALA A 86 2.28 9.85 0.22
C ALA A 86 3.33 10.78 0.84
N VAL A 87 4.26 10.24 1.62
CA VAL A 87 5.36 10.98 2.27
C VAL A 87 6.20 11.76 1.26
N GLU A 88 6.64 11.12 0.17
CA GLU A 88 7.41 11.76 -0.90
C GLU A 88 6.67 12.92 -1.57
N SER A 89 5.34 12.87 -1.57
CA SER A 89 4.49 13.84 -2.28
C SER A 89 3.96 14.97 -1.39
N ILE A 90 4.13 14.89 -0.06
CA ILE A 90 3.55 15.86 0.89
C ILE A 90 3.90 17.30 0.53
N GLU A 91 5.18 17.61 0.36
CA GLU A 91 5.63 19.00 0.12
C GLU A 91 5.13 19.52 -1.23
N THR A 92 5.23 18.69 -2.28
CA THR A 92 4.78 19.05 -3.63
C THR A 92 3.27 19.29 -3.67
N ALA A 93 2.49 18.43 -3.02
CA ALA A 93 1.05 18.61 -2.93
C ALA A 93 0.68 19.84 -2.07
N ALA A 94 1.37 20.03 -0.93
CA ALA A 94 1.15 21.16 -0.02
C ALA A 94 1.38 22.51 -0.71
N ASN A 95 2.46 22.63 -1.49
CA ASN A 95 2.79 23.84 -2.22
C ASN A 95 1.78 24.19 -3.33
N ARG A 96 1.00 23.21 -3.79
CA ARG A 96 0.08 23.38 -4.92
C ARG A 96 -1.38 23.50 -4.51
N TRP A 97 -1.82 22.69 -3.54
CA TRP A 97 -3.24 22.56 -3.18
C TRP A 97 -3.50 22.75 -1.68
N GLY A 98 -2.45 22.85 -0.86
CA GLY A 98 -2.54 22.77 0.59
C GLY A 98 -2.25 21.37 1.13
N PRO A 99 -2.16 21.22 2.46
CA PRO A 99 -1.62 20.02 3.09
C PRO A 99 -2.52 18.81 2.84
N ILE A 100 -1.95 17.74 2.27
CA ILE A 100 -2.58 16.41 2.28
C ILE A 100 -2.52 15.82 3.68
N LYS A 101 -3.47 14.98 4.07
CA LYS A 101 -3.44 14.27 5.35
C LYS A 101 -3.29 12.78 5.11
N ILE A 102 -2.43 12.14 5.90
CA ILE A 102 -2.30 10.69 5.97
C ILE A 102 -3.29 10.21 7.03
N TYR A 103 -4.14 9.27 6.63
CA TYR A 103 -5.12 8.65 7.52
C TYR A 103 -4.89 7.14 7.52
N TYR A 104 -4.80 6.57 8.72
CA TYR A 104 -4.71 5.12 8.92
C TYR A 104 -6.12 4.60 9.25
N PRO A 105 -6.72 3.76 8.38
CA PRO A 105 -8.00 3.13 8.66
C PRO A 105 -7.95 2.22 9.90
N ALA A 106 -9.14 1.80 10.33
CA ALA A 106 -9.29 0.87 11.45
C ALA A 106 -8.57 -0.48 11.20
N ASN A 107 -8.51 -0.92 9.95
CA ASN A 107 -7.78 -2.11 9.50
C ASN A 107 -6.71 -1.67 8.51
N ASN A 108 -5.44 -1.98 8.78
CA ASN A 108 -4.31 -1.63 7.92
C ASN A 108 -3.74 -2.89 7.27
N ILE A 109 -3.08 -2.75 6.13
CA ILE A 109 -2.32 -3.84 5.50
C ILE A 109 -0.91 -3.37 5.22
N LEU A 110 0.09 -4.22 5.48
CA LEU A 110 1.48 -3.92 5.17
C LEU A 110 1.80 -4.37 3.75
N SER A 111 2.39 -3.46 2.98
CA SER A 111 2.98 -3.79 1.69
C SER A 111 4.47 -4.04 1.87
N ASP A 112 4.82 -5.30 2.13
CA ASP A 112 6.20 -5.71 2.34
C ASP A 112 6.98 -5.81 1.02
N HIS A 113 8.31 -5.72 1.13
CA HIS A 113 9.25 -5.86 0.01
C HIS A 113 10.19 -7.05 0.28
N PRO A 114 9.68 -8.30 0.18
CA PRO A 114 10.47 -9.47 0.55
C PRO A 114 11.65 -9.68 -0.40
N TYR A 115 12.81 -9.99 0.17
CA TYR A 115 13.99 -10.43 -0.57
C TYR A 115 14.20 -11.92 -0.39
N ALA A 116 14.07 -12.69 -1.48
CA ALA A 116 14.29 -14.13 -1.48
C ALA A 116 15.56 -14.50 -2.24
N ILE A 117 16.37 -15.39 -1.67
CA ILE A 117 17.49 -16.02 -2.38
C ILE A 117 16.97 -17.30 -3.01
N LEU A 118 17.06 -17.39 -4.34
CA LEU A 118 16.54 -18.53 -5.09
C LEU A 118 17.34 -19.80 -4.78
N ASN A 119 16.62 -20.88 -4.52
CA ASN A 119 17.15 -22.22 -4.37
C ASN A 119 16.69 -23.09 -5.55
N ALA A 120 17.40 -22.99 -6.67
CA ALA A 120 17.11 -23.76 -7.87
C ALA A 120 18.41 -24.34 -8.46
N GLU A 121 18.32 -25.45 -9.19
CA GLU A 121 19.47 -26.19 -9.73
C GLU A 121 20.37 -25.34 -10.64
N TRP A 122 19.79 -24.35 -11.32
CA TRP A 122 20.51 -23.44 -12.21
C TRP A 122 21.22 -22.28 -11.49
N VAL A 123 21.06 -22.15 -10.17
CA VAL A 123 21.70 -21.10 -9.37
C VAL A 123 23.02 -21.61 -8.80
N SER A 124 24.13 -21.00 -9.22
CA SER A 124 25.46 -21.39 -8.75
C SER A 124 25.69 -21.05 -7.27
N ALA A 125 26.73 -21.64 -6.67
CA ALA A 125 27.12 -21.31 -5.30
C ALA A 125 27.54 -19.83 -5.17
N GLU A 126 28.25 -19.31 -6.15
CA GLU A 126 28.73 -17.93 -6.23
C GLU A 126 27.56 -16.95 -6.35
N GLN A 127 26.55 -17.28 -7.17
CA GLN A 127 25.34 -16.46 -7.29
C GLN A 127 24.56 -16.38 -5.98
N ARG A 128 24.41 -17.52 -5.28
CA ARG A 128 23.78 -17.54 -3.95
C ARG A 128 24.57 -16.71 -2.94
N GLN A 129 25.90 -16.79 -2.98
CA GLN A 129 26.76 -15.98 -2.11
C GLN A 129 26.64 -14.48 -2.43
N ALA A 130 26.63 -14.10 -3.70
CA ALA A 130 26.43 -12.71 -4.12
C ALA A 130 25.06 -12.17 -3.69
N ALA A 131 23.99 -12.96 -3.84
CA ALA A 131 22.65 -12.61 -3.36
C ALA A 131 22.61 -12.43 -1.82
N ALA A 132 23.33 -13.27 -1.08
CA ALA A 132 23.46 -13.11 0.37
C ALA A 132 24.20 -11.83 0.75
N GLN A 133 25.29 -11.49 0.06
CA GLN A 133 26.02 -10.23 0.28
C GLN A 133 25.14 -9.01 -0.02
N PHE A 134 24.37 -9.06 -1.12
CA PHE A 134 23.45 -7.98 -1.47
C PHE A 134 22.32 -7.82 -0.44
N ARG A 135 21.75 -8.92 0.07
CA ARG A 135 20.79 -8.87 1.18
C ARG A 135 21.39 -8.21 2.43
N THR A 136 22.63 -8.56 2.77
CA THR A 136 23.34 -7.94 3.90
C THR A 136 23.53 -6.45 3.69
N PHE A 137 23.89 -6.02 2.48
CA PHE A 137 23.98 -4.60 2.12
C PHE A 137 22.64 -3.88 2.28
N LEU A 138 21.54 -4.45 1.75
CA LEU A 138 20.21 -3.85 1.87
C LEU A 138 19.74 -3.71 3.32
N LEU A 139 20.14 -4.63 4.19
CA LEU A 139 19.82 -4.62 5.63
C LEU A 139 20.82 -3.84 6.48
N SER A 140 21.88 -3.28 5.89
CA SER A 140 22.84 -2.47 6.63
C SER A 140 22.16 -1.26 7.23
N GLN A 141 22.69 -0.79 8.36
CA GLN A 141 22.15 0.37 9.05
C GLN A 141 22.12 1.58 8.13
N GLU A 142 23.20 1.83 7.38
CA GLU A 142 23.31 2.98 6.49
C GLU A 142 22.26 2.97 5.38
N MET A 143 22.00 1.81 4.78
CA MET A 143 21.01 1.70 3.70
C MET A 143 19.58 1.80 4.21
N GLN A 144 19.30 1.26 5.39
CA GLN A 144 17.99 1.35 6.02
C GLN A 144 17.70 2.78 6.53
N GLU A 145 18.70 3.49 7.05
CA GLU A 145 18.61 4.92 7.38
C GLU A 145 18.40 5.78 6.13
N LEU A 146 19.09 5.48 5.02
CA LEU A 146 18.88 6.16 3.75
C LEU A 146 17.45 5.95 3.24
N ALA A 147 16.97 4.71 3.25
CA ALA A 147 15.61 4.35 2.83
C ALA A 147 14.54 5.09 3.67
N LEU A 148 14.73 5.14 4.99
CA LEU A 148 13.87 5.87 5.91
C LEU A 148 13.90 7.38 5.66
N THR A 149 15.08 7.99 5.65
CA THR A 149 15.22 9.46 5.65
C THR A 149 14.88 10.08 4.29
N ARG A 150 15.19 9.39 3.19
CA ARG A 150 14.97 9.91 1.83
C ARG A 150 13.62 9.53 1.26
N TYR A 151 13.15 8.32 1.54
CA TYR A 151 11.98 7.76 0.87
C TYR A 151 10.84 7.40 1.84
N GLY A 152 11.05 7.50 3.16
CA GLY A 152 10.01 7.22 4.15
C GLY A 152 9.67 5.74 4.33
N PHE A 153 10.55 4.83 3.91
CA PHE A 153 10.36 3.41 4.19
C PHE A 153 10.58 3.10 5.67
N ARG A 154 9.72 2.25 6.22
CA ARG A 154 9.90 1.68 7.56
C ARG A 154 11.07 0.69 7.54
N PRO A 155 12.07 0.82 8.42
CA PRO A 155 13.21 -0.07 8.44
C PRO A 155 12.83 -1.51 8.83
N ALA A 156 13.47 -2.49 8.17
CA ALA A 156 13.44 -3.88 8.61
C ALA A 156 14.53 -4.17 9.66
N ASN A 157 15.59 -3.36 9.68
CA ASN A 157 16.66 -3.46 10.67
C ASN A 157 16.24 -2.73 11.96
N SER A 158 16.08 -3.47 13.05
CA SER A 158 15.63 -2.94 14.35
C SER A 158 16.61 -1.97 15.02
N GLN A 159 17.86 -1.87 14.53
CA GLN A 159 18.82 -0.87 15.01
C GLN A 159 18.53 0.53 14.44
N VAL A 160 17.74 0.63 13.38
CA VAL A 160 17.36 1.92 12.78
C VAL A 160 16.05 2.39 13.40
N SER A 161 16.13 3.46 14.19
CA SER A 161 14.95 4.07 14.81
C SER A 161 14.17 4.95 13.83
N LEU A 162 12.84 4.99 13.96
CA LEU A 162 12.00 5.97 13.26
C LEU A 162 12.21 7.40 13.79
N ASP A 163 12.81 7.55 14.98
CA ASP A 163 13.03 8.82 15.70
C ASP A 163 14.38 9.47 15.41
N ILE A 164 15.03 9.08 14.31
CA ILE A 164 16.23 9.79 13.85
C ILE A 164 15.83 11.24 13.51
N ALA A 165 16.62 12.21 13.98
CA ALA A 165 16.34 13.62 13.76
C ALA A 165 16.18 13.94 12.26
N GLY A 166 15.09 14.64 11.91
CA GLY A 166 14.75 14.97 10.53
C GLY A 166 14.11 13.82 9.74
N SER A 167 13.77 12.69 10.38
CA SER A 167 13.02 11.62 9.71
C SER A 167 11.66 12.12 9.23
N PRO A 168 11.07 11.48 8.20
CA PRO A 168 9.69 11.78 7.81
C PRO A 168 8.69 11.68 8.97
N PHE A 169 8.89 10.74 9.90
CA PHE A 169 8.01 10.50 11.06
C PHE A 169 8.06 11.60 12.12
N GLU A 170 9.13 12.39 12.15
CA GLU A 170 9.19 13.65 12.89
C GLU A 170 8.52 14.77 12.08
N ARG A 171 9.00 15.01 10.85
CA ARG A 171 8.61 16.15 10.01
C ARG A 171 7.12 16.18 9.68
N TYR A 172 6.53 15.01 9.43
CA TYR A 172 5.18 14.87 8.91
C TYR A 172 4.19 14.30 9.94
N ALA A 173 4.54 14.29 11.23
CA ALA A 173 3.63 13.90 12.30
C ALA A 173 2.33 14.75 12.28
N SER A 174 2.44 16.06 12.03
CA SER A 174 1.27 16.97 11.91
C SER A 174 0.42 16.73 10.66
N TYR A 175 0.95 16.01 9.67
CA TYR A 175 0.23 15.55 8.48
C TYR A 175 -0.49 14.22 8.71
N GLY A 176 -0.30 13.59 9.88
CA GLY A 176 -0.96 12.36 10.27
C GLY A 176 -0.11 11.10 10.12
N LEU A 177 1.16 11.21 9.73
CA LEU A 177 2.08 10.07 9.67
C LEU A 177 2.30 9.50 11.09
N GLN A 178 2.10 8.19 11.28
CA GLN A 178 2.14 7.55 12.59
C GLN A 178 3.32 6.59 12.72
N ARG A 179 3.87 6.46 13.93
CA ARG A 179 4.93 5.48 14.24
C ARG A 179 4.36 4.08 14.36
N ASP A 180 3.29 3.94 15.13
CA ASP A 180 2.66 2.66 15.38
C ASP A 180 1.50 2.46 14.40
N ILE A 181 1.57 1.40 13.60
CA ILE A 181 0.43 0.94 12.80
C ILE A 181 -0.31 -0.10 13.63
N ARG A 182 -1.61 0.14 13.86
CA ARG A 182 -2.47 -0.78 14.62
C ARG A 182 -3.33 -1.61 13.67
N ALA A 183 -3.81 -2.76 14.17
CA ALA A 183 -4.77 -3.62 13.48
C ALA A 183 -4.34 -3.95 12.04
N ILE A 184 -3.12 -4.50 11.93
CA ILE A 184 -2.61 -5.03 10.66
C ILE A 184 -3.35 -6.33 10.36
N VAL A 185 -4.02 -6.38 9.21
CA VAL A 185 -4.74 -7.56 8.74
C VAL A 185 -3.78 -8.59 8.13
N GLU A 186 -4.17 -9.85 8.19
CA GLU A 186 -3.45 -10.95 7.56
C GLU A 186 -3.50 -10.85 6.03
N THR A 187 -2.37 -11.11 5.37
CA THR A 187 -2.33 -11.30 3.91
C THR A 187 -3.18 -12.51 3.53
N PRO A 188 -4.27 -12.34 2.76
CA PRO A 188 -5.19 -13.43 2.47
C PRO A 188 -4.57 -14.47 1.55
N ALA A 189 -5.19 -15.65 1.49
CA ALA A 189 -4.80 -16.69 0.57
C ALA A 189 -4.93 -16.24 -0.91
N GLY A 190 -4.14 -16.87 -1.78
CA GLY A 190 -4.05 -16.47 -3.19
C GLY A 190 -5.34 -16.67 -3.98
N ASP A 191 -6.18 -17.62 -3.59
CA ASP A 191 -7.52 -17.86 -4.15
C ASP A 191 -8.50 -16.76 -3.75
N VAL A 192 -8.47 -16.29 -2.50
CA VAL A 192 -9.26 -15.14 -2.03
C VAL A 192 -8.89 -13.87 -2.77
N SER A 193 -7.59 -13.59 -2.90
CA SER A 193 -7.11 -12.43 -3.67
C SER A 193 -7.55 -12.50 -5.12
N ARG A 194 -7.49 -13.69 -5.74
CA ARG A 194 -7.95 -13.91 -7.12
C ARG A 194 -9.45 -13.69 -7.25
N GLU A 195 -10.26 -14.20 -6.33
CA GLU A 195 -11.71 -14.00 -6.39
C GLU A 195 -12.10 -12.52 -6.23
N LEU A 196 -11.39 -11.76 -5.38
CA LEU A 196 -11.58 -10.31 -5.28
C LEU A 196 -11.32 -9.60 -6.61
N ILE A 197 -10.22 -9.94 -7.30
CA ILE A 197 -9.89 -9.39 -8.62
C ILE A 197 -10.96 -9.80 -9.64
N THR A 198 -11.32 -11.08 -9.71
CA THR A 198 -12.32 -11.58 -10.65
C THR A 198 -13.71 -10.97 -10.40
N PHE A 199 -14.09 -10.74 -9.14
CA PHE A 199 -15.30 -9.98 -8.82
C PHE A 199 -15.22 -8.56 -9.34
N TRP A 200 -14.13 -7.84 -9.07
CA TRP A 200 -13.93 -6.47 -9.52
C TRP A 200 -13.93 -6.34 -11.05
N GLU A 201 -13.23 -7.22 -11.78
CA GLU A 201 -13.18 -7.25 -13.24
C GLU A 201 -14.58 -7.43 -13.85
N ARG A 202 -15.40 -8.31 -13.26
CA ARG A 202 -16.78 -8.56 -13.70
C ARG A 202 -17.69 -7.34 -13.58
N GLN A 203 -17.37 -6.35 -12.75
CA GLN A 203 -18.16 -5.12 -12.63
C GLN A 203 -17.66 -4.01 -13.56
N ASN A 204 -16.35 -3.95 -13.83
CA ASN A 204 -15.72 -2.82 -14.53
C ASN A 204 -15.49 -3.06 -16.03
N TYR A 205 -15.50 -4.30 -16.52
CA TYR A 205 -15.28 -4.63 -17.93
C TYR A 205 -16.51 -5.27 -18.62
N ARG A 206 -17.72 -4.87 -18.21
CA ARG A 206 -18.96 -5.24 -18.94
C ARG A 206 -19.28 -4.28 -20.07
#